data_AF-A0A259D909-F1
#
_entry.id   AF-A0A259D909-F1
#
_cell.length_a   1.000
_cell.length_b   1.000
_cell.length_c   1.000
_cell.angle_alpha   90.00
_cell.angle_beta   90.00
_cell.angle_gamma   90.00
#
_symmetry.space_group_name_H-M   'P 1'
#
loop_
_entity.id
_entity.type
_entity.pdbx_description
1 polymer ?
#
loop_
_entity_poly.entity_id
_entity_poly.type
_entity_poly.pdbx_seq_one_letter_code
_entity_poly.pdbx_strand_id
1 'polypeptide(L)' 'MMCALLLAAPAWSATDDYRMGTGDVLRITVYGNPDLTTEARVGEDGGLTFPLIGAVKASGLTPSAVEKDIAIR' A
#
# COMPACT_ATOMS: atom_id res chain seq x y z
N MET A 1 15.14 30.73 41.10
CA MET A 1 13.85 30.04 41.35
C MET A 1 12.95 30.37 40.18
N MET A 2 12.29 29.49 39.43
CA MET A 2 12.25 28.03 39.33
C MET A 2 11.58 27.78 37.95
N CYS A 3 12.21 26.97 37.11
CA CYS A 3 11.71 26.26 35.92
C CYS A 3 10.51 26.80 35.13
N ALA A 4 10.80 27.35 33.94
CA ALA A 4 9.84 27.35 32.84
C ALA A 4 9.61 25.89 32.39
N LEU A 5 8.38 25.40 32.57
CA LEU A 5 7.97 24.06 32.15
C LEU A 5 7.63 24.10 30.64
N LEU A 6 8.56 23.66 29.79
CA LEU A 6 8.25 23.34 28.40
C LEU A 6 7.37 22.08 28.39
N LEU A 7 6.08 22.26 28.13
CA LEU A 7 5.20 21.16 27.71
C LEU A 7 5.56 20.79 26.27
N ALA A 8 6.38 19.76 26.10
CA ALA A 8 6.54 19.12 24.80
C ALA A 8 5.24 18.37 24.48
N ALA A 9 4.46 18.91 23.54
CA ALA A 9 3.32 18.19 23.01
C ALA A 9 3.82 16.93 22.27
N PRO A 10 3.17 15.76 22.44
CA PRO A 10 3.49 14.61 21.60
C PRO A 10 3.20 15.00 20.16
N ALA A 11 4.25 15.05 19.33
CA ALA A 11 4.08 15.13 17.90
C ALA A 11 3.44 13.81 17.45
N TRP A 12 2.14 13.84 17.17
CA TRP A 12 1.48 12.75 16.47
C TRP A 12 2.10 12.70 15.07
N SER A 13 3.05 11.79 14.87
CA SER A 13 3.46 11.42 13.51
C SER A 13 2.32 10.62 12.91
N ALA A 14 1.30 11.32 12.41
CA ALA A 14 0.34 10.75 11.49
C ALA A 14 1.09 10.53 10.17
N THR A 15 1.87 9.45 10.10
CA THR A 15 2.23 8.88 8.83
C THR A 15 0.93 8.27 8.30
N ASP A 16 0.11 9.11 7.67
CA ASP A 16 -1.03 8.66 6.88
C ASP A 16 -0.44 7.97 5.65
N ASP A 17 -0.06 6.70 5.84
CA ASP A 17 0.43 5.87 4.76
C ASP A 17 -0.70 5.76 3.75
N TYR A 18 -0.43 6.21 2.53
CA TYR A 18 -1.37 6.16 1.43
C TYR A 18 -2.03 4.78 1.35
N ARG A 19 -3.36 4.79 1.39
CA ARG A 19 -4.19 3.59 1.21
C ARG A 19 -4.83 3.67 -0.16
N MET A 20 -4.74 2.57 -0.89
CA MET A 20 -5.31 2.51 -2.22
C MET A 20 -6.84 2.60 -2.18
N GLY A 21 -7.37 3.38 -3.11
CA GLY A 21 -8.79 3.50 -3.39
C GLY A 21 -9.18 2.78 -4.67
N THR A 22 -10.48 2.64 -4.89
CA THR A 22 -11.02 2.24 -6.18
C THR A 22 -10.61 3.24 -7.27
N GLY A 23 -10.23 2.73 -8.44
CA GLY A 23 -9.79 3.53 -9.58
C GLY A 23 -8.29 3.75 -9.67
N ASP A 24 -7.55 3.50 -8.58
CA ASP A 24 -6.09 3.55 -8.56
C ASP A 24 -5.48 2.60 -9.57
N VAL A 25 -4.33 2.98 -10.13
CA VAL A 25 -3.58 2.15 -11.08
C VAL A 25 -2.24 1.81 -10.48
N LEU A 26 -1.96 0.51 -10.41
CA LEU A 26 -0.70 -0.02 -9.89
C LEU A 26 0.09 -0.60 -11.05
N ARG A 27 1.36 -0.23 -11.12
CA ARG A 27 2.35 -0.95 -11.92
C ARG A 27 3.15 -1.85 -11.00
N ILE A 28 3.09 -3.15 -11.24
CA ILE A 28 3.74 -4.17 -10.42
C ILE A 28 4.83 -4.81 -11.27
N THR A 29 6.06 -4.83 -10.76
CA THR A 29 7.23 -5.39 -11.44
C THR A 29 7.87 -6.43 -10.53
N VAL A 30 8.11 -7.62 -11.06
CA VAL A 30 8.83 -8.68 -10.34
C VAL A 30 10.23 -8.81 -10.93
N TYR A 31 11.25 -8.63 -10.09
CA TYR A 31 12.64 -8.73 -10.53
C TYR A 31 12.94 -10.11 -11.14
N GLY A 32 13.64 -10.12 -12.27
CA GLY A 32 13.98 -11.35 -13.01
C GLY A 32 12.79 -12.02 -13.72
N ASN A 33 11.57 -11.49 -13.61
CA ASN A 33 10.35 -12.09 -14.15
C ASN A 33 9.54 -11.03 -14.93
N PRO A 34 10.01 -10.58 -16.11
CA PRO A 34 9.31 -9.56 -16.90
C PRO A 34 7.90 -9.98 -17.30
N ASP A 35 7.66 -11.28 -17.48
CA ASP A 35 6.34 -11.84 -17.82
C ASP A 35 5.29 -11.65 -16.71
N LEU A 36 5.71 -11.37 -15.48
CA LEU A 36 4.84 -11.05 -14.35
C LEU A 36 4.63 -9.53 -14.18
N THR A 37 5.25 -8.71 -15.03
CA THR A 37 5.03 -7.26 -14.99
C THR A 37 3.62 -6.94 -15.49
N THR A 38 2.85 -6.24 -14.67
CA THR A 38 1.47 -5.89 -15.00
C THR A 38 1.14 -4.46 -14.58
N GLU A 39 0.20 -3.86 -15.30
CA GLU A 39 -0.47 -2.64 -14.90
C GLU A 39 -1.94 -2.98 -14.63
N ALA A 40 -2.38 -2.82 -13.39
CA ALA A 40 -3.70 -3.23 -12.95
C ALA A 40 -4.41 -2.08 -12.22
N ARG A 41 -5.69 -1.89 -12.54
CA ARG A 41 -6.56 -0.95 -11.85
C ARG A 41 -7.25 -1.63 -10.66
N VAL A 42 -7.35 -0.92 -9.54
CA VAL A 42 -8.18 -1.32 -8.40
C VAL A 42 -9.65 -1.15 -8.79
N GLY A 43 -10.37 -2.27 -8.86
CA GLY A 43 -11.79 -2.35 -9.19
C GLY A 43 -12.69 -1.75 -8.11
N GLU A 44 -13.99 -1.70 -8.41
CA GLU A 44 -15.04 -1.26 -7.49
C GLU A 44 -15.21 -2.21 -6.30
N ASP A 45 -14.86 -3.49 -6.47
CA ASP A 45 -14.74 -4.48 -5.40
C ASP A 45 -13.49 -4.28 -4.52
N GLY A 46 -12.62 -3.34 -4.89
CA GLY A 46 -11.37 -3.04 -4.23
C GLY A 46 -10.28 -4.07 -4.46
N GLY A 47 -10.40 -4.91 -5.49
CA GLY A 47 -9.39 -5.87 -5.90
C GLY A 47 -8.65 -5.45 -7.18
N LEU A 48 -7.57 -6.15 -7.50
CA LEU A 48 -6.88 -6.09 -8.79
C LEU A 48 -6.55 -7.51 -9.25
N THR A 49 -6.27 -7.71 -10.53
CA THR A 49 -5.84 -9.00 -11.07
C THR A 49 -4.32 -9.03 -11.24
N PHE A 50 -3.67 -10.06 -10.72
CA PHE A 50 -2.25 -10.33 -10.87
C PHE A 50 -2.02 -11.67 -11.60
N PRO A 51 -0.99 -11.78 -12.47
CA PRO A 51 -0.67 -13.03 -13.14
C PRO A 51 -0.52 -14.21 -12.17
N LEU A 52 -0.98 -15.39 -12.60
CA LEU A 52 -0.92 -16.68 -11.88
C LEU A 52 -1.81 -16.80 -10.63
N ILE A 53 -1.89 -15.77 -9.79
CA ILE A 53 -2.64 -15.81 -8.51
C ILE A 53 -4.03 -15.19 -8.59
N GLY A 54 -4.35 -14.54 -9.72
CA GLY A 54 -5.68 -13.99 -9.99
C GLY A 54 -5.98 -12.76 -9.13
N ALA A 55 -7.14 -12.77 -8.46
CA ALA A 55 -7.63 -11.62 -7.71
C ALA A 55 -6.85 -11.39 -6.41
N VAL A 56 -6.39 -10.16 -6.21
CA VAL A 56 -5.67 -9.68 -5.03
C VAL A 56 -6.41 -8.49 -4.44
N LYS A 57 -6.65 -8.47 -3.13
CA LYS A 57 -7.30 -7.33 -2.47
C LYS A 57 -6.29 -6.19 -2.35
N ALA A 58 -6.68 -4.98 -2.77
CA ALA A 58 -5.80 -3.81 -2.74
C ALA A 58 -6.41 -2.62 -1.98
N SER A 59 -7.73 -2.43 -2.05
CA SER A 59 -8.41 -1.30 -1.41
C SER A 59 -8.21 -1.30 0.11
N GLY A 60 -7.85 -0.13 0.64
CA GLY A 60 -7.56 0.06 2.07
C GLY A 60 -6.16 -0.42 2.49
N LEU A 61 -5.41 -1.08 1.61
CA LEU A 61 -4.03 -1.48 1.85
C LEU A 61 -3.06 -0.42 1.34
N THR A 62 -1.88 -0.39 1.96
CA THR A 62 -0.75 0.41 1.46
C THR A 62 -0.03 -0.35 0.35
N PRO A 63 0.74 0.33 -0.52
CA PRO A 63 1.58 -0.33 -1.52
C PRO A 63 2.44 -1.46 -0.96
N SER A 64 3.10 -1.24 0.17
CA SER A 64 3.92 -2.24 0.82
C SER A 64 3.14 -3.42 1.41
N ALA A 65 1.87 -3.21 1.79
CA ALA A 65 1.02 -4.30 2.26
C ALA A 65 0.56 -5.19 1.10
N VAL A 66 0.20 -4.59 -0.05
CA VAL A 66 -0.14 -5.34 -1.28
C VAL A 66 1.08 -6.11 -1.80
N GLU A 67 2.26 -5.50 -1.79
CA GLU A 67 3.51 -6.17 -2.17
C GLU A 67 3.75 -7.44 -1.34
N LYS A 68 3.61 -7.35 -0.01
CA LYS A 68 3.74 -8.51 0.88
C LYS A 68 2.67 -9.57 0.61
N ASP A 69 1.43 -9.15 0.34
CA ASP A 69 0.31 -10.04 0.04
C ASP A 69 0.55 -10.85 -1.25
N ILE A 70 1.11 -10.20 -2.28
CA ILE A 70 1.50 -10.85 -3.54
C ILE A 70 2.70 -11.78 -3.33
N ALA A 71 3.70 -11.37 -2.54
CA ALA A 71 4.92 -12.15 -2.31
C ALA A 71 4.70 -13.46 -1.52
N ILE A 72 3.60 -13.57 -0.76
CA ILE A 72 3.30 -14.74 0.08
C ILE A 72 2.46 -15.81 -0.65
N ARG A 73 1.77 -15.44 -1.74
CA ARG A 73 0.94 -16.37 -2.53
C ARG A 73 1.77 -17.17 -3.51
#